data_AF-A0A7S2YS48-F1
#
_entry.id   AF-A0A7S2YS48-F1
#
_cell.length_a   1.000
_cell.length_b   1.000
_cell.length_c   1.000
_cell.angle_alpha   90.00
_cell.angle_beta   90.00
_cell.angle_gamma   90.00
#
_symmetry.space_group_name_H-M   'P 1'
#
loop_
_entity.id
_entity.type
_entity.pdbx_description
1 polymer ?
#
loop_
_entity_poly.entity_id
_entity_poly.type
_entity_poly.pdbx_seq_one_letter_code
_entity_poly.pdbx_strand_id
1 'polypeptide(L)'
;MVRHIPGNQNTSMYIPLNAATSVEITGDRYLHGWIQHRFESMGNPSYNVVARARQFSSFLMVIGNMAGKDKLSPKHAIILQNKDEVLIPLLNEVLPTAKEFKDAISSLSPEQQAFAKAYRGMQLESSVFGVCIIQLKPQLEKLLGLPSGALTKEIQLTQDLMSLFVDYQIPSDLLSYDGDAASNMAAKLETVKAHVKAVVDVVDAAKEKELLEEERKKEMREAQSAIPSPPSGGMFGAPSPQYAAAAFKTRRDLSSAAPRAGGGGGSGLFGGQINTVLPPLTNPPSLVALSDQTNEQEESQQTSPEEMEDGELVDTDDFTLIPKVLDGKIEKLDQDNSLRSTILKAGTGWSRRRQENLLTKAQSKPLASSAVEEEKNKAFDLLDALSRSGTLSIDCSELHVVVALSHCFENDVMGTVIQDNINPIEKVERSSIIVASTIHDEPSQILLSGNSHVKRLGAAFPALFVDED
;
A
#
# COMPACT_ATOMS: atom_id res chain seq x y z
N MET A 1 15.55 16.92 -7.52
CA MET A 1 15.07 18.27 -7.13
C MET A 1 13.92 18.11 -6.14
N VAL A 2 13.74 19.04 -5.20
CA VAL A 2 12.72 18.91 -4.13
C VAL A 2 12.12 20.28 -3.80
N ARG A 3 10.79 20.41 -3.87
CA ARG A 3 10.02 21.53 -3.33
C ARG A 3 9.44 21.10 -1.98
N HIS A 4 9.73 21.84 -0.92
CA HIS A 4 9.13 21.65 0.40
C HIS A 4 7.91 22.55 0.55
N ILE A 5 6.79 22.00 1.02
CA ILE A 5 5.52 22.67 1.23
C ILE A 5 5.10 22.42 2.68
N PRO A 6 5.21 23.41 3.58
CA PRO A 6 4.98 23.21 5.01
C PRO A 6 3.50 22.92 5.31
N GLY A 7 3.24 21.99 6.23
CA GLY A 7 1.88 21.51 6.53
C GLY A 7 0.91 22.61 6.97
N ASN A 8 1.42 23.62 7.70
CA ASN A 8 0.62 24.71 8.26
C ASN A 8 0.06 25.72 7.23
N GLN A 9 0.38 25.60 5.94
CA GLN A 9 0.00 26.59 4.92
C GLN A 9 -1.09 26.10 3.94
N ASN A 10 -1.65 24.89 4.11
CA ASN A 10 -2.33 24.24 2.99
C ASN A 10 -3.47 23.27 3.35
N THR A 11 -4.14 22.72 2.33
CA THR A 11 -5.20 21.72 2.48
C THR A 11 -4.66 20.41 3.05
N SER A 12 -5.39 19.88 4.04
CA SER A 12 -5.18 18.55 4.61
C SER A 12 -5.18 17.46 3.55
N MET A 13 -4.42 16.40 3.81
CA MET A 13 -4.38 15.20 2.98
C MET A 13 -5.17 14.06 3.65
N TYR A 14 -5.91 13.27 2.88
CA TYR A 14 -6.70 12.14 3.38
C TYR A 14 -6.15 10.81 2.88
N ILE A 15 -5.95 9.86 3.81
CA ILE A 15 -5.70 8.44 3.50
C ILE A 15 -6.96 7.63 3.86
N PRO A 16 -7.68 7.03 2.89
CA PRO A 16 -8.75 6.10 3.18
C PRO A 16 -8.16 4.79 3.71
N LEU A 17 -8.61 4.36 4.89
CA LEU A 17 -8.25 3.07 5.49
C LEU A 17 -9.20 1.97 5.06
N ASN A 18 -10.50 2.29 5.03
CA ASN A 18 -11.58 1.40 4.64
C ASN A 18 -12.74 2.24 4.04
N ALA A 19 -13.89 1.63 3.79
CA ALA A 19 -15.04 2.32 3.17
C ALA A 19 -15.70 3.40 4.05
N ALA A 20 -15.50 3.36 5.37
CA ALA A 20 -16.08 4.29 6.34
C ALA A 20 -15.06 5.26 6.96
N THR A 21 -13.79 4.85 7.08
CA THR A 21 -12.74 5.63 7.77
C THR A 21 -11.71 6.20 6.78
N SER A 22 -11.49 7.51 6.86
CA SER A 22 -10.34 8.20 6.26
C SER A 22 -9.61 8.99 7.34
N VAL A 23 -8.27 9.02 7.26
CA VAL A 23 -7.40 9.68 8.23
C VAL A 23 -6.88 10.99 7.65
N GLU A 24 -7.06 12.08 8.39
CA GLU A 24 -6.57 13.41 8.06
C GLU A 24 -5.09 13.57 8.44
N ILE A 25 -4.31 14.10 7.51
CA ILE A 25 -2.86 14.28 7.58
C ILE A 25 -2.54 15.74 7.30
N THR A 26 -1.88 16.41 8.24
CA THR A 26 -1.63 17.87 8.21
C THR A 26 -0.14 18.23 8.32
N GLY A 27 0.74 17.24 8.25
CA GLY A 27 2.20 17.44 8.29
C GLY A 27 2.80 17.92 6.96
N ASP A 28 4.13 17.97 6.93
CA ASP A 28 4.88 18.56 5.81
C ASP A 28 4.79 17.71 4.53
N ARG A 29 4.77 18.40 3.38
CA ARG A 29 4.66 17.77 2.06
C ARG A 29 5.89 18.10 1.22
N TYR A 30 6.46 17.10 0.57
CA TYR A 30 7.69 17.21 -0.22
C TYR A 30 7.43 16.69 -1.63
N LEU A 31 7.54 17.56 -2.62
CA LEU A 31 7.44 17.20 -4.04
C LEU A 31 8.83 16.98 -4.62
N HIS A 32 9.09 15.76 -5.10
CA HIS A 32 10.37 15.30 -5.62
C HIS A 32 10.30 15.11 -7.14
N GLY A 33 11.14 15.82 -7.88
CA GLY A 33 11.45 15.49 -9.27
C GLY A 33 12.61 14.51 -9.32
N TRP A 34 12.36 13.30 -9.83
CA TRP A 34 13.36 12.27 -10.07
C TRP A 34 13.54 12.00 -11.56
N ILE A 35 14.80 12.04 -12.03
CA ILE A 35 15.17 11.76 -13.41
C ILE A 35 16.17 10.60 -13.39
N GLN A 36 15.88 9.52 -14.11
CA GLN A 36 16.85 8.48 -14.46
C GLN A 36 17.39 8.71 -15.87
N HIS A 37 18.68 8.46 -16.08
CA HIS A 37 19.33 8.55 -17.40
C HIS A 37 19.57 7.15 -17.95
N ARG A 38 19.20 6.89 -19.20
CA ARG A 38 19.39 5.61 -19.90
C ARG A 38 19.97 5.85 -21.28
N PHE A 39 21.11 5.21 -21.57
CA PHE A 39 21.65 5.08 -22.92
C PHE A 39 21.18 3.75 -23.54
N GLU A 40 21.12 3.67 -24.87
CA GLU A 40 20.63 2.50 -25.62
C GLU A 40 21.21 1.16 -25.12
N SER A 41 22.53 1.11 -24.86
CA SER A 41 23.25 -0.08 -24.45
C SER A 41 23.17 -0.41 -22.95
N MET A 42 22.49 0.41 -22.12
CA MET A 42 22.31 0.15 -20.69
C MET A 42 21.03 -0.64 -20.41
N GLY A 43 21.19 -1.79 -19.75
CA GLY A 43 20.08 -2.50 -19.13
C GLY A 43 19.37 -1.67 -18.06
N ASN A 44 18.10 -1.97 -17.80
CA ASN A 44 17.29 -1.18 -16.86
C ASN A 44 17.88 -1.22 -15.44
N PRO A 45 18.23 -0.06 -14.84
CA PRO A 45 18.71 0.00 -13.47
C PRO A 45 17.58 -0.38 -12.50
N SER A 46 17.91 -1.22 -11.51
CA SER A 46 17.01 -1.55 -10.40
C SER A 46 17.17 -0.54 -9.27
N TYR A 47 16.06 0.03 -8.83
CA TYR A 47 16.03 0.91 -7.66
C TYR A 47 15.26 0.24 -6.52
N ASN A 48 15.50 0.67 -5.29
CA ASN A 48 14.78 0.22 -4.12
C ASN A 48 14.43 1.43 -3.25
N VAL A 49 13.22 1.49 -2.72
CA VAL A 49 12.94 2.32 -1.53
C VAL A 49 13.57 1.62 -0.33
N VAL A 50 14.41 2.35 0.40
CA VAL A 50 15.10 1.86 1.60
C VAL A 50 14.58 2.65 2.80
N ALA A 51 13.71 2.03 3.59
CA ALA A 51 13.24 2.61 4.84
C ALA A 51 13.97 1.95 6.00
N ARG A 52 14.53 2.74 6.91
CA ARG A 52 15.34 2.27 8.05
C ARG A 52 15.00 3.05 9.32
N ALA A 53 14.50 2.36 10.34
CA ALA A 53 14.32 2.92 11.67
C ALA A 53 15.66 3.17 12.36
N ARG A 54 15.72 4.21 13.20
CA ARG A 54 16.84 4.38 14.15
C ARG A 54 16.60 3.54 15.41
N GLN A 55 17.57 3.49 16.31
CA GLN A 55 17.37 2.86 17.61
C GLN A 55 16.31 3.64 18.42
N PHE A 56 15.38 2.95 19.09
CA PHE A 56 14.27 3.55 19.85
C PHE A 56 13.34 4.47 19.04
N SER A 57 13.39 4.37 17.71
CA SER A 57 12.53 5.08 16.76
C SER A 57 11.53 4.08 16.18
N SER A 58 10.30 4.54 16.00
CA SER A 58 9.20 3.81 15.37
C SER A 58 8.44 4.75 14.45
N PHE A 59 8.20 4.30 13.22
CA PHE A 59 7.39 5.01 12.23
C PHE A 59 6.60 4.03 11.38
N LEU A 60 5.49 4.50 10.85
CA LEU A 60 4.68 3.80 9.87
C LEU A 60 4.94 4.44 8.51
N MET A 61 5.11 3.61 7.48
CA MET A 61 5.28 4.06 6.09
C MET A 61 4.13 3.51 5.24
N VAL A 62 3.39 4.41 4.60
CA VAL A 62 2.37 4.09 3.59
C VAL A 62 2.94 4.39 2.21
N ILE A 63 2.79 3.46 1.28
CA ILE A 63 3.18 3.61 -0.14
C ILE A 63 1.91 3.52 -0.99
N GLY A 64 1.72 4.48 -1.89
CA GLY A 64 0.52 4.60 -2.68
C GLY A 64 0.70 5.48 -3.91
N ASN A 65 -0.41 5.91 -4.49
CA ASN A 65 -0.45 6.90 -5.56
C ASN A 65 -1.38 8.04 -5.16
N MET A 66 -1.12 9.25 -5.66
CA MET A 66 -2.10 10.33 -5.56
C MET A 66 -3.33 9.98 -6.40
N ALA A 67 -4.52 10.28 -5.89
CA ALA A 67 -5.82 9.96 -6.51
C ALA A 67 -6.76 11.17 -6.60
N GLY A 68 -6.25 12.36 -6.28
CA GLY A 68 -6.89 13.66 -6.35
C GLY A 68 -6.04 14.68 -5.58
N LYS A 69 -6.45 15.96 -5.61
CA LYS A 69 -5.76 17.08 -4.93
C LYS A 69 -5.39 16.77 -3.47
N ASP A 70 -6.33 16.23 -2.72
CA ASP A 70 -6.26 16.02 -1.27
C ASP A 70 -6.22 14.54 -0.87
N LYS A 71 -6.07 13.61 -1.83
CA LYS A 71 -6.27 12.17 -1.57
C LYS A 71 -5.09 11.30 -2.00
N LEU A 72 -4.49 10.60 -1.03
CA LEU A 72 -3.51 9.54 -1.28
C LEU A 72 -4.21 8.18 -1.25
N SER A 73 -4.15 7.41 -2.35
CA SER A 73 -4.65 6.04 -2.42
C SER A 73 -3.56 5.04 -1.99
N PRO A 74 -3.69 4.39 -0.81
CA PRO A 74 -2.64 3.54 -0.27
C PRO A 74 -2.66 2.15 -0.92
N LYS A 75 -1.50 1.67 -1.36
CA LYS A 75 -1.33 0.33 -1.95
C LYS A 75 -0.74 -0.65 -0.93
N HIS A 76 0.28 -0.21 -0.21
CA HIS A 76 0.96 -1.00 0.82
C HIS A 76 1.26 -0.12 2.04
N ALA A 77 1.40 -0.73 3.21
CA ALA A 77 1.89 -0.06 4.40
C ALA A 77 2.77 -1.03 5.23
N ILE A 78 3.67 -0.47 6.03
CA ILE A 78 4.57 -1.25 6.90
C ILE A 78 4.99 -0.43 8.12
N ILE A 79 5.07 -1.10 9.27
CA ILE A 79 5.56 -0.52 10.52
C ILE A 79 7.05 -0.89 10.68
N LEU A 80 7.91 0.13 10.85
CA LEU A 80 9.33 -0.06 11.17
C LEU A 80 9.64 0.42 12.59
N GLN A 81 10.45 -0.35 13.32
CA GLN A 81 10.84 -0.06 14.69
C GLN A 81 12.31 -0.44 14.94
N ASN A 82 13.01 0.22 15.86
CA ASN A 82 14.22 -0.28 16.52
C ASN A 82 15.31 -0.89 15.60
N LYS A 83 15.85 -0.08 14.66
CA LYS A 83 16.85 -0.52 13.65
C LYS A 83 16.32 -1.47 12.58
N ASP A 84 15.01 -1.71 12.50
CA ASP A 84 14.42 -2.37 11.35
C ASP A 84 14.77 -1.65 10.05
N GLU A 85 14.96 -2.44 9.01
CA GLU A 85 15.25 -1.99 7.66
C GLU A 85 14.42 -2.80 6.67
N VAL A 86 13.78 -2.13 5.71
CA VAL A 86 13.09 -2.77 4.59
C VAL A 86 13.64 -2.24 3.27
N LEU A 87 13.84 -3.17 2.34
CA LEU A 87 14.20 -2.93 0.95
C LEU A 87 12.99 -3.31 0.09
N ILE A 88 12.43 -2.31 -0.58
CA ILE A 88 11.24 -2.45 -1.43
C ILE A 88 11.68 -2.16 -2.87
N PRO A 89 11.73 -3.17 -3.77
CA PRO A 89 12.07 -2.94 -5.17
C PRO A 89 11.11 -1.93 -5.82
N LEU A 90 11.63 -1.10 -6.71
CA LEU A 90 10.84 -0.22 -7.57
C LEU A 90 10.79 -0.80 -8.98
N LEU A 91 9.58 -0.93 -9.51
CA LEU A 91 9.30 -1.23 -10.91
C LEU A 91 9.11 0.09 -11.64
N ASN A 92 9.85 0.28 -12.73
CA ASN A 92 9.81 1.47 -13.56
C ASN A 92 9.10 1.13 -14.88
N GLU A 93 7.99 1.79 -15.18
CA GLU A 93 7.27 1.65 -16.45
C GLU A 93 7.37 2.98 -17.21
N VAL A 94 8.11 2.98 -18.31
CA VAL A 94 8.39 4.20 -19.09
C VAL A 94 7.31 4.39 -20.15
N LEU A 95 6.64 5.53 -20.13
CA LEU A 95 5.60 5.87 -21.11
C LEU A 95 6.23 6.42 -22.41
N PRO A 96 5.56 6.28 -23.57
CA PRO A 96 5.96 6.98 -24.79
C PRO A 96 5.83 8.50 -24.60
N THR A 97 6.63 9.29 -25.32
CA THR A 97 6.50 10.76 -25.34
C THR A 97 5.16 11.18 -25.93
N ALA A 98 4.73 12.42 -25.67
CA ALA A 98 3.48 12.96 -26.22
C ALA A 98 3.46 12.89 -27.76
N LYS A 99 4.59 13.22 -28.43
CA LYS A 99 4.72 13.19 -29.89
C LYS A 99 4.61 11.78 -30.45
N GLU A 100 5.41 10.83 -29.97
CA GLU A 100 5.34 9.42 -30.42
C GLU A 100 3.96 8.81 -30.17
N PHE A 101 3.30 9.17 -29.07
CA PHE A 101 1.96 8.72 -28.76
C PHE A 101 0.92 9.27 -29.74
N LYS A 102 0.99 10.58 -30.04
CA LYS A 102 0.15 11.26 -31.04
C LYS A 102 0.32 10.65 -32.43
N ASP A 103 1.55 10.37 -32.83
CA ASP A 103 1.87 9.70 -34.09
C ASP A 103 1.34 8.26 -34.13
N ALA A 104 1.49 7.50 -33.03
CA ALA A 104 0.97 6.14 -32.93
C ALA A 104 -0.57 6.06 -33.03
N ILE A 105 -1.30 6.99 -32.42
CA ILE A 105 -2.77 7.02 -32.48
C ILE A 105 -3.33 7.64 -33.77
N SER A 106 -2.52 8.34 -34.56
CA SER A 106 -2.96 9.06 -35.77
C SER A 106 -3.67 8.18 -36.81
N SER A 107 -3.36 6.88 -36.82
CA SER A 107 -3.93 5.87 -37.72
C SER A 107 -5.23 5.22 -37.22
N LEU A 108 -5.62 5.50 -35.97
CA LEU A 108 -6.79 4.90 -35.32
C LEU A 108 -8.09 5.67 -35.61
N SER A 109 -9.24 5.04 -35.41
CA SER A 109 -10.54 5.71 -35.54
C SER A 109 -10.73 6.80 -34.46
N PRO A 110 -11.62 7.80 -34.67
CA PRO A 110 -11.84 8.87 -33.68
C PRO A 110 -12.21 8.35 -32.28
N GLU A 111 -13.04 7.30 -32.19
CA GLU A 111 -13.40 6.66 -30.92
C GLU A 111 -12.20 5.98 -30.24
N GLN A 112 -11.35 5.30 -31.02
CA GLN A 112 -10.12 4.69 -30.53
C GLN A 112 -9.10 5.73 -30.08
N GLN A 113 -8.99 6.86 -30.79
CA GLN A 113 -8.16 7.99 -30.39
C GLN A 113 -8.64 8.62 -29.09
N ALA A 114 -9.96 8.81 -28.92
CA ALA A 114 -10.54 9.32 -27.68
C ALA A 114 -10.24 8.39 -26.49
N PHE A 115 -10.45 7.08 -26.66
CA PHE A 115 -10.10 6.07 -25.65
C PHE A 115 -8.61 6.09 -25.31
N ALA A 116 -7.72 6.12 -26.32
CA ALA A 116 -6.29 6.12 -26.10
C ALA A 116 -5.83 7.38 -25.35
N LYS A 117 -6.31 8.57 -25.73
CA LYS A 117 -6.02 9.85 -25.06
C LYS A 117 -6.47 9.81 -23.58
N ALA A 118 -7.68 9.31 -23.31
CA ALA A 118 -8.17 9.15 -21.94
C ALA A 118 -7.30 8.16 -21.13
N TYR A 119 -6.90 7.04 -21.74
CA TYR A 119 -6.02 6.06 -21.10
C TYR A 119 -4.63 6.63 -20.77
N ARG A 120 -4.02 7.43 -21.66
CA ARG A 120 -2.77 8.17 -21.38
C ARG A 120 -2.96 9.15 -20.22
N GLY A 121 -4.06 9.90 -20.20
CA GLY A 121 -4.40 10.83 -19.10
C GLY A 121 -4.42 10.12 -17.75
N MET A 122 -5.14 9.00 -17.65
CA MET A 122 -5.19 8.15 -16.46
C MET A 122 -3.83 7.55 -16.08
N GLN A 123 -3.00 7.16 -17.06
CA GLN A 123 -1.63 6.70 -16.81
C GLN A 123 -0.75 7.80 -16.21
N LEU A 124 -0.85 9.04 -16.71
CA LEU A 124 -0.13 10.20 -16.20
C LEU A 124 -0.57 10.57 -14.78
N GLU A 125 -1.88 10.61 -14.49
CA GLU A 125 -2.39 10.81 -13.13
C GLU A 125 -1.86 9.74 -12.16
N SER A 126 -1.90 8.46 -12.57
CA SER A 126 -1.37 7.37 -11.74
C SER A 126 0.17 7.30 -11.67
N SER A 127 0.89 8.15 -12.40
CA SER A 127 2.37 8.19 -12.35
C SER A 127 2.91 8.83 -11.06
N VAL A 128 2.07 9.59 -10.34
CA VAL A 128 2.44 10.30 -9.11
C VAL A 128 2.53 9.31 -7.95
N PHE A 129 3.76 8.96 -7.58
CA PHE A 129 4.06 7.98 -6.53
C PHE A 129 4.14 8.66 -5.16
N GLY A 130 3.31 8.22 -4.22
CA GLY A 130 3.22 8.81 -2.88
C GLY A 130 3.82 7.89 -1.81
N VAL A 131 4.64 8.45 -0.92
CA VAL A 131 5.17 7.79 0.27
C VAL A 131 4.86 8.68 1.48
N CYS A 132 3.93 8.27 2.32
CA CYS A 132 3.63 8.96 3.58
C CYS A 132 4.37 8.28 4.73
N ILE A 133 5.06 9.06 5.55
CA ILE A 133 5.77 8.65 6.75
C ILE A 133 5.05 9.25 7.95
N ILE A 134 4.72 8.44 8.95
CA ILE A 134 4.00 8.86 10.15
C ILE A 134 4.82 8.49 11.38
N GLN A 135 5.19 9.49 12.18
CA GLN A 135 5.99 9.30 13.38
C GLN A 135 5.10 8.78 14.52
N LEU A 136 5.35 7.55 14.99
CA LEU A 136 4.43 6.88 15.91
C LEU A 136 4.49 7.45 17.33
N LYS A 137 5.68 7.84 17.81
CA LYS A 137 5.84 8.36 19.18
C LYS A 137 5.08 9.67 19.46
N PRO A 138 5.21 10.74 18.64
CA PRO A 138 4.45 11.98 18.88
C PRO A 138 2.94 11.77 18.74
N GLN A 139 2.50 10.93 17.79
CA GLN A 139 1.07 10.62 17.64
C GLN A 139 0.52 9.86 18.86
N LEU A 140 1.28 8.91 19.43
CA LEU A 140 0.92 8.23 20.68
C LEU A 140 0.82 9.20 21.86
N GLU A 141 1.74 10.17 21.98
CA GLU A 141 1.67 11.20 23.01
C GLU A 141 0.37 12.02 22.88
N LYS A 142 0.05 12.48 21.66
CA LYS A 142 -1.18 13.22 21.33
C LYS A 142 -2.45 12.39 21.62
N LEU A 143 -2.48 11.13 21.19
CA LEU A 143 -3.59 10.20 21.36
C LEU A 143 -3.93 9.96 22.85
N LEU A 144 -2.89 9.81 23.68
CA LEU A 144 -3.00 9.49 25.10
C LEU A 144 -3.18 10.73 25.99
N GLY A 145 -3.21 11.95 25.42
CA GLY A 145 -3.32 13.20 26.19
C GLY A 145 -2.02 13.60 26.92
N LEU A 146 -0.89 13.03 26.52
CA LEU A 146 0.43 13.29 27.09
C LEU A 146 1.09 14.53 26.43
N PRO A 147 1.87 15.31 27.19
CA PRO A 147 2.67 16.39 26.62
C PRO A 147 3.83 15.84 25.77
N SER A 148 4.25 16.62 24.77
CA SER A 148 5.33 16.24 23.86
C SER A 148 6.62 15.85 24.60
N GLY A 149 7.20 14.73 24.19
CA GLY A 149 8.43 14.16 24.72
C GLY A 149 8.24 13.24 25.94
N ALA A 150 7.03 13.09 26.48
CA ALA A 150 6.74 12.23 27.64
C ALA A 150 7.18 10.77 27.45
N LEU A 151 7.03 10.20 26.24
CA LEU A 151 7.42 8.82 25.92
C LEU A 151 8.90 8.68 25.53
N THR A 152 9.65 9.78 25.43
CA THR A 152 11.07 9.75 24.97
C THR A 152 11.96 8.86 25.83
N LYS A 153 11.74 8.87 27.16
CA LYS A 153 12.52 8.08 28.13
C LYS A 153 11.89 6.71 28.43
N GLU A 154 10.67 6.47 27.97
CA GLU A 154 9.82 5.36 28.38
C GLU A 154 9.77 4.28 27.30
N ILE A 155 10.93 3.62 27.11
CA ILE A 155 11.15 2.65 26.04
C ILE A 155 10.20 1.45 26.18
N GLN A 156 10.13 0.85 27.37
CA GLN A 156 9.27 -0.30 27.64
C GLN A 156 7.79 0.04 27.41
N LEU A 157 7.30 1.13 28.03
CA LEU A 157 5.93 1.60 27.85
C LEU A 157 5.57 1.83 26.36
N THR A 158 6.51 2.36 25.57
CA THR A 158 6.29 2.52 24.12
C THR A 158 6.15 1.16 23.43
N GLN A 159 6.97 0.16 23.79
CA GLN A 159 6.88 -1.19 23.22
C GLN A 159 5.58 -1.89 23.62
N ASP A 160 5.17 -1.77 24.88
CA ASP A 160 3.93 -2.33 25.41
C ASP A 160 2.72 -1.71 24.69
N LEU A 161 2.67 -0.38 24.59
CA LEU A 161 1.64 0.34 23.81
C LEU A 161 1.58 -0.12 22.35
N MET A 162 2.74 -0.27 21.69
CA MET A 162 2.78 -0.76 20.30
C MET A 162 2.20 -2.17 20.16
N SER A 163 2.46 -3.07 21.12
CA SER A 163 1.91 -4.42 21.10
C SER A 163 0.41 -4.43 21.43
N LEU A 164 -0.04 -3.65 22.41
CA LEU A 164 -1.47 -3.51 22.75
C LEU A 164 -2.32 -3.00 21.57
N PHE A 165 -1.81 -2.07 20.77
CA PHE A 165 -2.52 -1.58 19.58
C PHE A 165 -2.43 -2.53 18.37
N VAL A 166 -1.26 -3.12 18.10
CA VAL A 166 -1.05 -3.93 16.87
C VAL A 166 -1.45 -5.40 17.04
N ASP A 167 -1.14 -6.01 18.18
CA ASP A 167 -1.31 -7.46 18.39
C ASP A 167 -2.62 -7.79 19.13
N TYR A 168 -3.09 -6.90 20.02
CA TYR A 168 -4.30 -7.10 20.84
C TYR A 168 -5.47 -6.17 20.50
N GLN A 169 -5.29 -5.22 19.57
CA GLN A 169 -6.31 -4.27 19.09
C GLN A 169 -7.08 -3.55 20.23
N ILE A 170 -6.39 -3.18 21.32
CA ILE A 170 -7.01 -2.51 22.48
C ILE A 170 -7.44 -1.08 22.11
N PRO A 171 -8.69 -0.66 22.38
CA PRO A 171 -9.14 0.71 22.15
C PRO A 171 -8.31 1.74 22.93
N SER A 172 -7.95 2.84 22.25
CA SER A 172 -7.06 3.88 22.81
C SER A 172 -7.68 4.65 23.97
N ASP A 173 -9.01 4.73 24.07
CA ASP A 173 -9.71 5.38 25.18
C ASP A 173 -9.36 4.74 26.54
N LEU A 174 -9.24 3.41 26.60
CA LEU A 174 -8.91 2.66 27.82
C LEU A 174 -7.50 2.94 28.35
N LEU A 175 -6.61 3.42 27.49
CA LEU A 175 -5.20 3.70 27.81
C LEU A 175 -4.92 5.21 27.96
N SER A 176 -5.82 6.05 27.47
CA SER A 176 -5.69 7.50 27.47
C SER A 176 -5.75 8.12 28.87
N TYR A 177 -5.23 9.34 29.01
CA TYR A 177 -5.38 10.14 30.21
C TYR A 177 -6.69 10.95 30.18
N ASP A 178 -7.54 10.72 31.18
CA ASP A 178 -8.89 11.30 31.31
C ASP A 178 -8.99 12.40 32.40
N GLY A 179 -7.90 12.66 33.12
CA GLY A 179 -7.86 13.63 34.22
C GLY A 179 -7.64 15.09 33.80
N ASP A 180 -7.32 15.95 34.78
CA ASP A 180 -7.13 17.39 34.56
C ASP A 180 -6.01 17.70 33.55
N ALA A 181 -6.36 18.47 32.52
CA ALA A 181 -5.43 18.93 31.49
C ALA A 181 -4.25 19.73 32.04
N ALA A 182 -4.42 20.44 33.17
CA ALA A 182 -3.37 21.23 33.83
C ALA A 182 -2.39 20.41 34.69
N SER A 183 -2.60 19.10 34.83
CA SER A 183 -1.71 18.24 35.62
C SER A 183 -0.30 18.10 35.02
N ASN A 184 0.69 17.90 35.89
CA ASN A 184 2.10 17.81 35.51
C ASN A 184 2.39 16.53 34.68
N MET A 185 3.33 16.61 33.73
CA MET A 185 3.78 15.53 32.85
C MET A 185 3.99 14.20 33.58
N ALA A 186 4.65 14.23 34.74
CA ALA A 186 4.93 13.02 35.53
C ALA A 186 3.66 12.33 36.04
N ALA A 187 2.66 13.09 36.48
CA ALA A 187 1.39 12.55 36.99
C ALA A 187 0.56 11.93 35.85
N LYS A 188 0.45 12.61 34.70
CA LYS A 188 -0.23 12.05 33.52
C LYS A 188 0.41 10.73 33.08
N LEU A 189 1.73 10.70 33.03
CA LEU A 189 2.50 9.51 32.66
C LEU A 189 2.32 8.36 33.66
N GLU A 190 2.24 8.64 34.95
CA GLU A 190 1.98 7.63 35.99
C GLU A 190 0.58 7.02 35.87
N THR A 191 -0.45 7.83 35.60
CA THR A 191 -1.82 7.36 35.31
C THR A 191 -1.84 6.46 34.06
N VAL A 192 -1.26 6.90 32.94
CA VAL A 192 -1.21 6.09 31.71
C VAL A 192 -0.42 4.79 31.93
N LYS A 193 0.68 4.82 32.68
CA LYS A 193 1.41 3.61 33.08
C LYS A 193 0.55 2.65 33.90
N ALA A 194 -0.30 3.15 34.81
CA ALA A 194 -1.21 2.32 35.58
C ALA A 194 -2.29 1.69 34.70
N HIS A 195 -2.86 2.44 33.74
CA HIS A 195 -3.84 1.91 32.78
C HIS A 195 -3.22 0.82 31.88
N VAL A 196 -2.07 1.10 31.26
CA VAL A 196 -1.34 0.12 30.44
C VAL A 196 -0.99 -1.12 31.26
N LYS A 197 -0.45 -0.95 32.48
CA LYS A 197 -0.11 -2.08 33.34
C LYS A 197 -1.33 -2.95 33.66
N ALA A 198 -2.47 -2.35 34.03
CA ALA A 198 -3.67 -3.11 34.34
C ALA A 198 -4.16 -3.95 33.15
N VAL A 199 -4.04 -3.44 31.91
CA VAL A 199 -4.37 -4.19 30.70
C VAL A 199 -3.34 -5.29 30.42
N VAL A 200 -2.04 -5.01 30.55
CA VAL A 200 -0.97 -6.01 30.36
C VAL A 200 -1.10 -7.16 31.38
N ASP A 201 -1.32 -6.86 32.67
CA ASP A 201 -1.51 -7.85 33.72
C ASP A 201 -2.71 -8.79 33.42
N VAL A 202 -3.80 -8.27 32.83
CA VAL A 202 -4.97 -9.07 32.39
C VAL A 202 -4.65 -9.92 31.16
N VAL A 203 -3.95 -9.35 30.18
CA VAL A 203 -3.53 -10.06 28.95
C VAL A 203 -2.58 -11.22 29.29
N ASP A 204 -1.62 -11.01 30.19
CA ASP A 204 -0.66 -12.04 30.57
C ASP A 204 -1.29 -13.14 31.44
N ALA A 205 -2.22 -12.79 32.35
CA ALA A 205 -3.02 -13.78 33.08
C ALA A 205 -3.91 -14.62 32.14
N ALA A 206 -4.41 -14.03 31.05
CA ALA A 206 -5.18 -14.77 30.04
C ALA A 206 -4.29 -15.76 29.26
N LYS A 207 -3.09 -15.33 28.82
CA LYS A 207 -2.10 -16.21 28.16
C LYS A 207 -1.65 -17.36 29.05
N GLU A 208 -1.30 -17.08 30.32
CA GLU A 208 -0.87 -18.10 31.27
C GLU A 208 -1.95 -19.17 31.44
N LYS A 209 -3.21 -18.73 31.56
CA LYS A 209 -4.35 -19.65 31.61
C LYS A 209 -4.48 -20.48 30.34
N GLU A 210 -4.43 -19.86 29.15
CA GLU A 210 -4.52 -20.57 27.87
C GLU A 210 -3.43 -21.63 27.72
N LEU A 211 -2.18 -21.30 28.07
CA LEU A 211 -1.04 -22.20 28.03
C LEU A 211 -1.23 -23.40 28.97
N LEU A 212 -1.69 -23.16 30.20
CA LEU A 212 -2.07 -24.22 31.16
C LEU A 212 -3.24 -25.09 30.66
N GLU A 213 -4.19 -24.52 29.92
CA GLU A 213 -5.29 -25.29 29.31
C GLU A 213 -4.80 -26.17 28.15
N GLU A 214 -3.86 -25.69 27.33
CA GLU A 214 -3.21 -26.47 26.27
C GLU A 214 -2.33 -27.59 26.81
N GLU A 215 -1.50 -27.34 27.82
CA GLU A 215 -0.66 -28.35 28.46
C GLU A 215 -1.51 -29.49 29.04
N ARG A 216 -2.53 -29.17 29.84
CA ARG A 216 -3.50 -30.13 30.38
C ARG A 216 -4.21 -30.94 29.28
N LYS A 217 -4.52 -30.31 28.14
CA LYS A 217 -5.16 -30.97 26.98
C LYS A 217 -4.18 -31.90 26.25
N LYS A 218 -2.90 -31.53 26.19
CA LYS A 218 -1.81 -32.35 25.65
C LYS A 218 -1.53 -33.57 26.54
N GLU A 219 -1.40 -33.38 27.85
CA GLU A 219 -1.26 -34.47 28.83
C GLU A 219 -2.44 -35.45 28.76
N MET A 220 -3.67 -34.95 28.69
CA MET A 220 -4.86 -35.79 28.54
C MET A 220 -4.86 -36.60 27.23
N ARG A 221 -4.36 -36.02 26.13
CA ARG A 221 -4.21 -36.70 24.83
C ARG A 221 -3.11 -37.78 24.88
N GLU A 222 -1.99 -37.48 25.51
CA GLU A 222 -0.89 -38.43 25.71
C GLU A 222 -1.34 -39.60 26.60
N ALA A 223 -2.04 -39.33 27.70
CA ALA A 223 -2.61 -40.35 28.58
C ALA A 223 -3.66 -41.24 27.88
N GLN A 224 -4.52 -40.68 27.02
CA GLN A 224 -5.45 -41.48 26.21
C GLN A 224 -4.74 -42.35 25.17
N SER A 225 -3.59 -41.91 24.63
CA SER A 225 -2.76 -42.72 23.73
C SER A 225 -1.95 -43.82 24.43
N ALA A 226 -1.83 -43.76 25.75
CA ALA A 226 -1.06 -44.70 26.57
C ALA A 226 -1.87 -45.90 27.11
N ILE A 227 -3.16 -46.02 26.75
CA ILE A 227 -3.97 -47.20 27.13
C ILE A 227 -3.49 -48.40 26.31
N PRO A 228 -2.97 -49.48 26.94
CA PRO A 228 -2.51 -50.66 26.21
C PRO A 228 -3.71 -51.35 25.53
N SER A 229 -3.55 -51.73 24.26
CA SER A 229 -4.51 -52.63 23.62
C SER A 229 -4.59 -53.94 24.43
N PRO A 230 -5.80 -54.48 24.71
CA PRO A 230 -5.93 -55.70 25.49
C PRO A 230 -5.20 -56.86 24.80
N PRO A 231 -4.55 -57.76 25.57
CA PRO A 231 -3.70 -58.79 24.98
C PRO A 231 -4.51 -59.77 24.14
N SER A 232 -4.09 -59.94 22.88
CA SER A 232 -4.60 -60.97 21.98
C SER A 232 -4.15 -62.36 22.46
N GLY A 233 -4.94 -62.98 23.34
CA GLY A 233 -4.74 -64.31 23.89
C GLY A 233 -5.76 -65.31 23.33
N GLY A 234 -5.31 -66.46 22.86
CA GLY A 234 -6.13 -67.37 22.04
C GLY A 234 -7.13 -68.26 22.78
N MET A 235 -8.20 -68.60 22.04
CA MET A 235 -8.64 -69.98 21.78
C MET A 235 -9.03 -70.88 22.98
N PHE A 236 -10.31 -70.85 23.35
CA PHE A 236 -11.18 -71.99 23.78
C PHE A 236 -12.62 -71.45 23.67
N GLY A 237 -13.62 -72.13 23.09
CA GLY A 237 -14.24 -73.37 23.52
C GLY A 237 -15.73 -73.10 23.83
N ALA A 238 -16.65 -73.74 23.09
CA ALA A 238 -18.12 -73.60 23.20
C ALA A 238 -18.66 -74.04 24.60
N PRO A 239 -19.95 -73.81 25.00
CA PRO A 239 -21.13 -73.60 24.16
C PRO A 239 -22.21 -72.57 24.63
N SER A 240 -23.25 -72.45 23.80
CA SER A 240 -24.49 -71.69 24.03
C SER A 240 -25.44 -72.33 25.06
N PRO A 241 -26.20 -71.51 25.81
CA PRO A 241 -27.53 -71.88 26.29
C PRO A 241 -28.64 -71.02 25.64
N GLN A 242 -29.74 -71.67 25.27
CA GLN A 242 -31.00 -71.05 24.85
C GLN A 242 -31.99 -70.99 26.04
N TYR A 243 -32.99 -70.10 25.97
CA TYR A 243 -34.15 -70.00 26.89
C TYR A 243 -33.82 -69.60 28.36
N ALA A 244 -34.70 -68.96 29.16
CA ALA A 244 -36.03 -68.42 28.90
C ALA A 244 -36.37 -67.18 29.78
N ALA A 245 -37.16 -66.29 29.18
CA ALA A 245 -38.21 -65.39 29.69
C ALA A 245 -38.65 -65.39 31.18
N ALA A 246 -38.66 -64.19 31.78
CA ALA A 246 -39.76 -63.60 32.60
C ALA A 246 -39.47 -62.08 32.76
N ALA A 247 -40.22 -61.08 32.26
CA ALA A 247 -41.64 -60.73 32.38
C ALA A 247 -42.00 -59.92 33.65
N PHE A 248 -42.14 -58.58 33.52
CA PHE A 248 -43.18 -57.66 34.07
C PHE A 248 -42.71 -56.20 33.88
N LYS A 249 -43.12 -55.46 32.83
CA LYS A 249 -44.38 -54.69 32.64
C LYS A 249 -44.59 -53.47 33.57
N THR A 250 -44.42 -52.27 32.99
CA THR A 250 -45.40 -51.16 33.12
C THR A 250 -45.41 -50.30 31.85
N ARG A 251 -46.55 -49.65 31.55
CA ARG A 251 -46.88 -49.00 30.25
C ARG A 251 -46.86 -47.47 30.28
N ARG A 252 -46.47 -46.86 29.16
CA ARG A 252 -47.26 -45.92 28.30
C ARG A 252 -46.44 -45.67 27.02
N ASP A 253 -46.89 -45.96 25.80
CA ASP A 253 -47.98 -45.31 25.01
C ASP A 253 -47.71 -43.80 24.82
N LEU A 254 -47.62 -43.22 23.61
CA LEU A 254 -48.07 -43.64 22.26
C LEU A 254 -47.29 -42.93 21.12
N SER A 255 -47.19 -43.59 19.93
CA SER A 255 -47.19 -43.03 18.54
C SER A 255 -46.17 -41.93 18.12
N SER A 256 -45.76 -41.69 16.86
CA SER A 256 -45.75 -42.39 15.56
C SER A 256 -45.12 -41.40 14.54
N ALA A 257 -44.34 -41.72 13.50
CA ALA A 257 -43.80 -42.99 12.98
C ALA A 257 -42.49 -42.71 12.17
N ALA A 258 -41.99 -43.71 11.44
CA ALA A 258 -40.92 -43.59 10.42
C ALA A 258 -41.51 -43.95 9.02
N PRO A 259 -40.79 -43.91 7.86
CA PRO A 259 -39.53 -44.65 7.65
C PRO A 259 -38.47 -44.14 6.62
N ARG A 260 -37.20 -44.54 6.90
CA ARG A 260 -36.18 -45.12 5.98
C ARG A 260 -35.81 -44.45 4.64
N ALA A 261 -34.54 -43.99 4.56
CA ALA A 261 -33.48 -44.51 3.67
C ALA A 261 -32.12 -43.92 4.11
N GLY A 262 -30.93 -44.52 3.91
CA GLY A 262 -30.61 -45.84 3.35
C GLY A 262 -29.41 -45.80 2.39
N GLY A 263 -28.19 -46.07 2.87
CA GLY A 263 -26.93 -46.12 2.07
C GLY A 263 -26.33 -44.73 1.77
N GLY A 264 -25.01 -44.50 1.72
CA GLY A 264 -23.87 -45.44 1.66
C GLY A 264 -23.51 -45.80 0.21
N GLY A 265 -22.28 -45.62 -0.29
CA GLY A 265 -21.10 -45.09 0.38
C GLY A 265 -19.77 -45.61 -0.19
N GLY A 266 -19.42 -45.24 -1.43
CA GLY A 266 -18.03 -45.17 -1.92
C GLY A 266 -17.31 -46.47 -2.39
N SER A 267 -16.29 -46.26 -3.24
CA SER A 267 -15.37 -47.23 -3.86
C SER A 267 -15.97 -48.08 -5.00
N GLY A 268 -15.46 -48.12 -6.24
CA GLY A 268 -14.29 -47.47 -6.85
C GLY A 268 -13.15 -48.46 -7.14
N LEU A 269 -13.13 -49.06 -8.35
CA LEU A 269 -12.02 -49.83 -8.94
C LEU A 269 -12.35 -50.26 -10.39
N PHE A 270 -11.33 -50.25 -11.29
CA PHE A 270 -11.38 -50.62 -12.73
C PHE A 270 -12.35 -49.79 -13.62
N GLY A 271 -12.12 -49.54 -14.91
CA GLY A 271 -11.06 -49.96 -15.83
C GLY A 271 -11.66 -50.35 -17.20
N GLY A 272 -11.42 -49.57 -18.27
CA GLY A 272 -11.89 -49.94 -19.62
C GLY A 272 -11.93 -48.77 -20.63
N GLN A 273 -11.40 -48.99 -21.83
CA GLN A 273 -11.57 -48.11 -22.99
C GLN A 273 -12.95 -48.31 -23.62
N ILE A 274 -13.64 -47.23 -24.01
CA ILE A 274 -14.71 -47.28 -25.04
C ILE A 274 -14.60 -46.04 -25.94
N ASN A 275 -14.54 -46.25 -27.26
CA ASN A 275 -14.71 -45.21 -28.27
C ASN A 275 -16.20 -44.84 -28.41
N THR A 276 -16.53 -43.55 -28.40
CA THR A 276 -17.80 -43.05 -28.97
C THR A 276 -17.58 -41.76 -29.75
N VAL A 277 -18.35 -41.61 -30.83
CA VAL A 277 -18.18 -40.61 -31.90
C VAL A 277 -18.97 -39.35 -31.60
N LEU A 278 -18.36 -38.18 -31.80
CA LEU A 278 -19.03 -36.87 -31.77
C LEU A 278 -19.43 -36.41 -33.18
N PRO A 279 -20.70 -36.03 -33.44
CA PRO A 279 -21.08 -35.20 -34.57
C PRO A 279 -20.95 -33.69 -34.25
N PRO A 280 -20.75 -32.83 -35.25
CA PRO A 280 -20.46 -31.41 -35.03
C PRO A 280 -21.71 -30.55 -34.79
N LEU A 281 -21.59 -29.51 -33.96
CA LEU A 281 -22.59 -28.46 -33.81
C LEU A 281 -22.29 -27.27 -34.73
N THR A 282 -23.35 -26.73 -35.32
CA THR A 282 -23.34 -25.65 -36.32
C THR A 282 -23.49 -24.25 -35.70
N ASN A 283 -23.15 -23.24 -36.52
CA ASN A 283 -23.05 -21.80 -36.23
C ASN A 283 -24.30 -21.10 -35.62
N PRO A 284 -24.13 -19.87 -35.07
CA PRO A 284 -25.06 -19.24 -34.11
C PRO A 284 -26.10 -18.30 -34.75
N PRO A 285 -27.13 -17.88 -33.98
CA PRO A 285 -28.00 -16.76 -34.34
C PRO A 285 -27.58 -15.42 -33.67
N SER A 286 -27.84 -14.32 -34.38
CA SER A 286 -27.54 -12.95 -33.97
C SER A 286 -28.64 -12.28 -33.14
N LEU A 287 -28.26 -11.21 -32.45
CA LEU A 287 -29.02 -10.00 -32.06
C LEU A 287 -30.56 -10.04 -32.22
N VAL A 288 -31.27 -9.91 -31.09
CA VAL A 288 -32.60 -9.26 -31.03
C VAL A 288 -32.60 -8.33 -29.81
N ALA A 289 -32.98 -7.07 -30.02
CA ALA A 289 -33.18 -6.09 -28.95
C ALA A 289 -34.65 -6.05 -28.50
N LEU A 290 -34.91 -5.66 -27.26
CA LEU A 290 -36.15 -4.98 -26.84
C LEU A 290 -35.98 -4.34 -25.43
N SER A 291 -36.71 -3.24 -25.23
CA SER A 291 -36.81 -2.38 -24.04
C SER A 291 -37.56 -3.08 -22.86
N ASP A 292 -37.69 -2.55 -21.63
CA ASP A 292 -38.00 -1.16 -21.20
C ASP A 292 -37.77 -0.94 -19.67
N GLN A 293 -37.50 0.33 -19.26
CA GLN A 293 -37.84 1.02 -17.98
C GLN A 293 -37.45 0.39 -16.60
N THR A 294 -37.11 1.08 -15.50
CA THR A 294 -36.84 2.50 -15.09
C THR A 294 -36.11 2.40 -13.72
N ASN A 295 -34.90 2.93 -13.54
CA ASN A 295 -34.52 4.30 -13.10
C ASN A 295 -34.82 4.69 -11.63
N GLU A 296 -33.75 4.79 -10.81
CA GLU A 296 -33.52 5.73 -9.67
C GLU A 296 -32.06 5.44 -9.19
N GLN A 297 -31.04 6.17 -9.66
CA GLN A 297 -30.53 7.48 -9.19
C GLN A 297 -29.35 7.36 -8.19
N GLU A 298 -28.12 7.43 -8.72
CA GLU A 298 -26.98 8.09 -8.06
C GLU A 298 -26.43 9.14 -9.02
N GLU A 299 -26.23 10.36 -8.51
CA GLU A 299 -26.03 11.57 -9.32
C GLU A 299 -24.54 11.88 -9.48
N SER A 300 -23.91 11.30 -10.51
CA SER A 300 -22.59 11.73 -10.97
C SER A 300 -22.73 12.81 -12.04
N GLN A 301 -22.40 14.06 -11.68
CA GLN A 301 -22.39 15.17 -12.64
C GLN A 301 -21.31 14.93 -13.69
N GLN A 302 -21.74 14.65 -14.92
CA GLN A 302 -20.86 14.57 -16.09
C GLN A 302 -20.47 15.97 -16.55
N THR A 303 -19.22 16.36 -16.34
CA THR A 303 -18.59 17.42 -17.12
C THR A 303 -18.05 16.81 -18.42
N SER A 304 -18.55 17.30 -19.55
CA SER A 304 -18.05 16.96 -20.88
C SER A 304 -16.62 17.50 -21.07
N PRO A 305 -15.74 16.81 -21.80
CA PRO A 305 -14.41 17.33 -22.13
C PRO A 305 -14.54 18.36 -23.28
N GLU A 306 -14.79 19.62 -22.93
CA GLU A 306 -14.50 20.73 -23.83
C GLU A 306 -12.98 20.95 -23.92
N GLU A 307 -12.50 21.35 -25.09
CA GLU A 307 -11.09 21.60 -25.36
C GLU A 307 -10.67 22.89 -24.65
N MET A 308 -9.98 22.79 -23.51
CA MET A 308 -9.46 23.97 -22.80
C MET A 308 -8.19 24.50 -23.49
N GLU A 309 -8.25 25.75 -23.91
CA GLU A 309 -7.10 26.55 -24.37
C GLU A 309 -6.14 26.86 -23.19
N ASP A 310 -4.87 27.13 -23.50
CA ASP A 310 -3.83 27.48 -22.53
C ASP A 310 -4.25 28.71 -21.67
N GLY A 311 -4.06 28.65 -20.34
CA GLY A 311 -4.07 29.86 -19.50
C GLY A 311 -4.71 29.81 -18.10
N GLU A 312 -5.30 28.70 -17.66
CA GLU A 312 -5.90 28.66 -16.31
C GLU A 312 -4.84 28.42 -15.22
N LEU A 313 -4.86 29.26 -14.17
CA LEU A 313 -3.91 29.22 -13.05
C LEU A 313 -3.97 27.86 -12.36
N VAL A 314 -2.88 27.09 -12.44
CA VAL A 314 -2.75 25.80 -11.77
C VAL A 314 -2.94 26.01 -10.27
N ASP A 315 -3.98 25.39 -9.72
CA ASP A 315 -4.19 25.27 -8.27
C ASP A 315 -2.97 24.54 -7.69
N THR A 316 -2.08 25.28 -7.03
CA THR A 316 -0.64 24.96 -6.85
C THR A 316 -0.33 23.69 -6.07
N ASP A 317 -1.37 23.06 -5.54
CA ASP A 317 -1.33 21.95 -4.60
C ASP A 317 -2.00 20.67 -5.12
N ASP A 318 -2.56 20.65 -6.34
CA ASP A 318 -2.97 19.39 -6.98
C ASP A 318 -1.78 18.68 -7.65
N PHE A 319 -1.16 17.79 -6.89
CA PHE A 319 -0.06 16.96 -7.37
C PHE A 319 -0.40 16.06 -8.57
N THR A 320 -1.68 15.73 -8.81
CA THR A 320 -2.10 14.85 -9.92
C THR A 320 -2.05 15.51 -11.29
N LEU A 321 -2.06 16.85 -11.35
CA LEU A 321 -1.97 17.60 -12.60
C LEU A 321 -0.53 17.80 -13.06
N ILE A 322 0.45 17.72 -12.14
CA ILE A 322 1.88 17.97 -12.42
C ILE A 322 2.42 17.12 -13.58
N PRO A 323 2.14 15.80 -13.69
CA PRO A 323 2.58 15.02 -14.85
C PRO A 323 1.97 15.49 -16.17
N LYS A 324 0.74 16.03 -16.19
CA LYS A 324 0.11 16.57 -17.41
C LYS A 324 0.78 17.88 -17.84
N VAL A 325 0.97 18.81 -16.90
CA VAL A 325 1.71 20.06 -17.13
C VAL A 325 3.13 19.77 -17.63
N LEU A 326 3.79 18.76 -17.04
CA LEU A 326 5.13 18.36 -17.44
C LEU A 326 5.17 17.68 -18.82
N ASP A 327 4.22 16.81 -19.16
CA ASP A 327 4.13 16.18 -20.50
C ASP A 327 3.91 17.25 -21.60
N GLY A 328 3.07 18.26 -21.33
CA GLY A 328 2.87 19.41 -22.21
C GLY A 328 4.11 20.31 -22.35
N LYS A 329 4.79 20.64 -21.25
CA LYS A 329 6.08 21.37 -21.28
C LYS A 329 7.17 20.58 -22.01
N ILE A 330 7.19 19.25 -21.89
CA ILE A 330 8.09 18.38 -22.66
C ILE A 330 7.73 18.40 -24.15
N GLU A 331 6.45 18.34 -24.54
CA GLU A 331 6.06 18.43 -25.96
C GLU A 331 6.51 19.76 -26.59
N LYS A 332 6.31 20.88 -25.88
CA LYS A 332 6.70 22.24 -26.29
C LYS A 332 8.24 22.45 -26.32
N LEU A 333 8.98 21.98 -25.31
CA LEU A 333 10.40 22.36 -25.09
C LEU A 333 11.43 21.25 -25.40
N ASP A 334 11.07 19.98 -25.36
CA ASP A 334 11.99 18.87 -25.63
C ASP A 334 11.98 18.50 -27.12
N GLN A 335 12.86 19.13 -27.89
CA GLN A 335 12.98 18.90 -29.34
C GLN A 335 13.43 17.47 -29.66
N ASP A 336 14.27 16.87 -28.81
CA ASP A 336 14.87 15.54 -29.02
C ASP A 336 13.99 14.36 -28.55
N ASN A 337 12.78 14.59 -28.01
CA ASN A 337 11.91 13.54 -27.44
C ASN A 337 12.63 12.59 -26.46
N SER A 338 13.59 13.14 -25.73
CA SER A 338 14.48 12.45 -24.80
C SER A 338 13.80 12.14 -23.46
N LEU A 339 12.90 13.03 -23.01
CA LEU A 339 12.21 12.91 -21.72
C LEU A 339 10.90 12.13 -21.84
N ARG A 340 10.76 11.12 -20.97
CA ARG A 340 9.59 10.24 -20.89
C ARG A 340 9.08 10.14 -19.46
N SER A 341 7.81 10.46 -19.25
CA SER A 341 7.12 10.20 -17.98
C SER A 341 7.24 8.72 -17.60
N THR A 342 7.52 8.44 -16.33
CA THR A 342 7.79 7.09 -15.83
C THR A 342 6.89 6.81 -14.63
N ILE A 343 6.11 5.73 -14.69
CA ILE A 343 5.30 5.28 -13.56
C ILE A 343 6.19 4.46 -12.62
N LEU A 344 6.25 4.85 -11.35
CA LEU A 344 6.86 4.08 -10.28
C LEU A 344 5.80 3.18 -9.61
N LYS A 345 6.14 1.91 -9.42
CA LYS A 345 5.31 0.95 -8.66
C LYS A 345 6.19 0.21 -7.65
N ALA A 346 5.67 -0.03 -6.45
CA ALA A 346 6.31 -0.95 -5.51
C ALA A 346 6.27 -2.38 -6.11
N GLY A 347 7.44 -3.02 -6.18
CA GLY A 347 7.60 -4.38 -6.65
C GLY A 347 7.30 -5.43 -5.58
N THR A 348 7.30 -6.69 -5.99
CA THR A 348 7.17 -7.86 -5.10
C THR A 348 8.54 -8.31 -4.56
N GLY A 349 8.55 -9.17 -3.53
CA GLY A 349 9.78 -9.74 -2.98
C GLY A 349 10.58 -8.76 -2.12
N TRP A 350 9.92 -8.09 -1.18
CA TRP A 350 10.60 -7.16 -0.26
C TRP A 350 11.58 -7.92 0.63
N SER A 351 12.65 -7.26 1.08
CA SER A 351 13.56 -7.82 2.07
C SER A 351 13.49 -7.03 3.36
N ARG A 352 13.17 -7.66 4.49
CA ARG A 352 13.14 -7.02 5.81
C ARG A 352 14.22 -7.60 6.70
N ARG A 353 15.03 -6.71 7.27
CA ARG A 353 15.92 -6.98 8.39
C ARG A 353 15.22 -6.48 9.65
N ARG A 354 14.74 -7.41 10.49
CA ARG A 354 14.02 -7.09 11.73
C ARG A 354 14.89 -7.37 12.96
N GLN A 355 14.89 -6.46 13.92
CA GLN A 355 15.46 -6.68 15.25
C GLN A 355 14.32 -6.65 16.29
N GLU A 356 13.80 -7.83 16.62
CA GLU A 356 12.65 -8.01 17.52
C GLU A 356 12.86 -7.39 18.90
N ASN A 357 14.07 -7.51 19.45
CA ASN A 357 14.46 -6.89 20.72
C ASN A 357 15.89 -6.35 20.64
N LEU A 358 16.20 -5.32 21.43
CA LEU A 358 17.51 -4.65 21.45
C LEU A 358 18.70 -5.60 21.74
N LEU A 359 18.43 -6.75 22.34
CA LEU A 359 19.41 -7.78 22.69
C LEU A 359 19.45 -8.97 21.69
N THR A 360 18.45 -9.13 20.82
CA THR A 360 18.44 -10.20 19.82
C THR A 360 19.20 -9.79 18.56
N LYS A 361 19.83 -10.75 17.88
CA LYS A 361 20.51 -10.50 16.60
C LYS A 361 19.47 -10.24 15.51
N ALA A 362 19.67 -9.17 14.73
CA ALA A 362 18.80 -8.85 13.61
C ALA A 362 18.73 -10.01 12.60
N GLN A 363 17.51 -10.39 12.18
CA GLN A 363 17.26 -11.44 11.20
C GLN A 363 16.81 -10.80 9.88
N SER A 364 17.43 -11.21 8.77
CA SER A 364 16.97 -10.84 7.42
C SER A 364 16.03 -11.93 6.90
N LYS A 365 14.81 -11.55 6.49
CA LYS A 365 13.82 -12.45 5.90
C LYS A 365 13.22 -11.80 4.64
N PRO A 366 13.06 -12.54 3.53
CA PRO A 366 12.23 -12.09 2.42
C PRO A 366 10.76 -12.08 2.86
N LEU A 367 10.02 -11.06 2.43
CA LEU A 367 8.56 -10.95 2.60
C LEU A 367 7.89 -11.32 1.28
N ALA A 368 7.08 -12.38 1.31
CA ALA A 368 6.17 -12.73 0.24
C ALA A 368 4.94 -11.80 0.24
N SER A 369 4.21 -11.74 -0.86
CA SER A 369 3.07 -10.82 -1.02
C SER A 369 1.98 -10.97 0.05
N SER A 370 1.74 -12.19 0.58
CA SER A 370 0.80 -12.40 1.68
C SER A 370 1.26 -11.70 2.97
N ALA A 371 2.53 -11.82 3.32
CA ALA A 371 3.11 -11.17 4.49
C ALA A 371 3.16 -9.64 4.36
N VAL A 372 3.26 -9.11 3.13
CA VAL A 372 3.12 -7.67 2.86
C VAL A 372 1.70 -7.19 3.12
N GLU A 373 0.68 -7.97 2.73
CA GLU A 373 -0.73 -7.63 3.01
C GLU A 373 -1.06 -7.77 4.50
N GLU A 374 -0.51 -8.76 5.20
CA GLU A 374 -0.61 -8.88 6.67
C GLU A 374 0.00 -7.68 7.40
N GLU A 375 1.20 -7.22 7.00
CA GLU A 375 1.84 -6.04 7.58
C GLU A 375 1.09 -4.73 7.23
N LYS A 376 0.49 -4.65 6.05
CA LYS A 376 -0.40 -3.54 5.65
C LYS A 376 -1.65 -3.47 6.53
N ASN A 377 -2.31 -4.61 6.77
CA ASN A 377 -3.51 -4.65 7.63
C ASN A 377 -3.15 -4.22 9.06
N LYS A 378 -2.06 -4.74 9.64
CA LYS A 378 -1.54 -4.30 10.94
C LYS A 378 -1.22 -2.81 11.00
N ALA A 379 -0.67 -2.25 9.91
CA ALA A 379 -0.42 -0.82 9.80
C ALA A 379 -1.72 -0.01 9.72
N PHE A 380 -2.76 -0.52 9.07
CA PHE A 380 -4.06 0.16 8.96
C PHE A 380 -4.84 0.10 10.29
N ASP A 381 -4.86 -1.04 10.97
CA ASP A 381 -5.44 -1.20 12.32
C ASP A 381 -4.80 -0.22 13.31
N LEU A 382 -3.47 -0.12 13.27
CA LEU A 382 -2.71 0.85 14.06
C LEU A 382 -3.08 2.29 13.68
N LEU A 383 -3.22 2.61 12.39
CA LEU A 383 -3.55 3.96 11.96
C LEU A 383 -4.99 4.35 12.34
N ASP A 384 -5.93 3.40 12.35
CA ASP A 384 -7.28 3.60 12.87
C ASP A 384 -7.25 3.90 14.37
N ALA A 385 -6.54 3.09 15.17
CA ALA A 385 -6.38 3.31 16.60
C ALA A 385 -5.70 4.65 16.95
N LEU A 386 -4.66 5.04 16.18
CA LEU A 386 -3.92 6.29 16.35
C LEU A 386 -4.68 7.55 15.90
N SER A 387 -5.67 7.38 15.02
CA SER A 387 -6.54 8.46 14.55
C SER A 387 -7.90 8.48 15.25
N ARG A 388 -8.14 7.59 16.25
CA ARG A 388 -9.48 7.37 16.85
C ARG A 388 -10.54 7.22 15.75
N SER A 389 -10.29 6.28 14.84
CA SER A 389 -11.07 6.00 13.63
C SER A 389 -11.35 7.26 12.80
N GLY A 390 -10.28 8.01 12.48
CA GLY A 390 -10.31 9.20 11.63
C GLY A 390 -10.68 10.53 12.32
N THR A 391 -11.07 10.54 13.59
CA THR A 391 -11.48 11.77 14.31
C THR A 391 -10.31 12.63 14.83
N LEU A 392 -9.10 12.06 14.94
CA LEU A 392 -7.87 12.73 15.37
C LEU A 392 -6.89 12.85 14.21
N SER A 393 -6.62 14.08 13.79
CA SER A 393 -5.67 14.39 12.71
C SER A 393 -4.21 14.15 13.09
N ILE A 394 -3.41 13.75 12.10
CA ILE A 394 -2.00 13.37 12.24
C ILE A 394 -1.10 14.47 11.67
N ASP A 395 -0.57 15.29 12.57
CA ASP A 395 0.35 16.42 12.29
C ASP A 395 1.81 15.98 12.21
N CYS A 396 2.22 14.97 12.99
CA CYS A 396 3.58 14.41 12.97
C CYS A 396 3.82 13.45 11.78
N SER A 397 3.53 13.94 10.58
CA SER A 397 3.55 13.21 9.31
C SER A 397 4.39 13.95 8.26
N GLU A 398 4.93 13.19 7.30
CA GLU A 398 5.71 13.70 6.17
C GLU A 398 5.24 12.97 4.90
N LEU A 399 4.67 13.69 3.93
CA LEU A 399 4.22 13.14 2.65
C LEU A 399 5.23 13.46 1.54
N HIS A 400 5.89 12.43 1.03
CA HIS A 400 6.79 12.52 -0.12
C HIS A 400 6.06 12.12 -1.40
N VAL A 401 5.86 13.08 -2.29
CA VAL A 401 5.28 12.92 -3.62
C VAL A 401 6.40 12.87 -4.64
N VAL A 402 6.49 11.81 -5.44
CA VAL A 402 7.57 11.61 -6.43
C VAL A 402 7.00 11.60 -7.84
N VAL A 403 7.47 12.54 -8.66
CA VAL A 403 7.24 12.57 -10.11
C VAL A 403 8.50 12.08 -10.80
N ALA A 404 8.35 11.04 -11.61
CA ALA A 404 9.45 10.25 -12.14
C ALA A 404 9.55 10.35 -13.67
N LEU A 405 10.76 10.56 -14.17
CA LEU A 405 11.06 10.67 -15.60
C LEU A 405 12.27 9.85 -16.00
N SER A 406 12.26 9.36 -17.24
CA SER A 406 13.40 8.75 -17.91
C SER A 406 13.90 9.69 -19.00
N HIS A 407 15.14 10.16 -18.87
CA HIS A 407 15.90 10.73 -19.99
C HIS A 407 16.54 9.57 -20.76
N CYS A 408 16.02 9.29 -21.94
CA CYS A 408 16.52 8.28 -22.86
C CYS A 408 17.36 8.93 -23.94
N PHE A 409 18.63 8.52 -24.06
CA PHE A 409 19.46 8.84 -25.22
C PHE A 409 19.20 7.79 -26.32
N GLU A 410 19.07 8.25 -27.56
CA GLU A 410 18.85 7.39 -28.74
C GLU A 410 20.03 6.46 -28.99
N ASN A 411 21.25 7.00 -28.86
CA ASN A 411 22.51 6.31 -29.06
C ASN A 411 23.20 5.99 -27.71
N ASP A 412 24.27 5.18 -27.76
CA ASP A 412 25.19 5.06 -26.63
C ASP A 412 26.06 6.32 -26.43
N VAL A 413 26.89 6.33 -25.38
CA VAL A 413 27.78 7.47 -25.06
C VAL A 413 28.76 7.76 -26.21
N MET A 414 29.24 6.72 -26.90
CA MET A 414 30.18 6.87 -28.00
C MET A 414 29.49 7.43 -29.26
N GLY A 415 28.26 6.98 -29.55
CA GLY A 415 27.40 7.55 -30.58
C GLY A 415 27.13 9.03 -30.31
N THR A 416 26.58 9.35 -29.13
CA THR A 416 26.20 10.72 -28.77
C THR A 416 27.39 11.69 -28.82
N VAL A 417 28.55 11.31 -28.25
CA VAL A 417 29.70 12.22 -28.14
C VAL A 417 30.57 12.24 -29.41
N ILE A 418 30.73 11.11 -30.10
CA ILE A 418 31.70 10.98 -31.21
C ILE A 418 31.02 10.96 -32.58
N GLN A 419 29.88 10.28 -32.73
CA GLN A 419 29.18 10.19 -34.03
C GLN A 419 28.30 11.41 -34.26
N ASP A 420 27.48 11.78 -33.27
CA ASP A 420 26.58 12.94 -33.36
C ASP A 420 27.29 14.26 -33.04
N ASN A 421 28.47 14.19 -32.40
CA ASN A 421 29.23 15.36 -31.90
C ASN A 421 28.38 16.25 -30.97
N ILE A 422 27.51 15.63 -30.17
CA ILE A 422 26.61 16.30 -29.22
C ILE A 422 27.20 16.18 -27.80
N ASN A 423 27.14 17.27 -27.04
CA ASN A 423 27.45 17.24 -25.62
C ASN A 423 26.23 16.71 -24.82
N PRO A 424 26.25 15.47 -24.28
CA PRO A 424 25.11 14.92 -23.54
C PRO A 424 24.79 15.73 -22.27
N ILE A 425 25.76 16.45 -21.72
CA ILE A 425 25.57 17.30 -20.54
C ILE A 425 24.57 18.42 -20.84
N GLU A 426 24.61 19.02 -22.03
CA GLU A 426 23.70 20.10 -22.42
C GLU A 426 22.26 19.60 -22.60
N LYS A 427 22.07 18.39 -23.15
CA LYS A 427 20.77 17.71 -23.19
C LYS A 427 20.25 17.45 -21.77
N VAL A 428 21.10 16.95 -20.86
CA VAL A 428 20.74 16.71 -19.45
C VAL A 428 20.40 18.02 -18.72
N GLU A 429 21.16 19.09 -18.92
CA GLU A 429 20.86 20.41 -18.34
C GLU A 429 19.50 20.93 -18.80
N ARG A 430 19.20 20.92 -20.11
CA ARG A 430 17.89 21.30 -20.66
C ARG A 430 16.77 20.52 -19.99
N SER A 431 16.86 19.18 -19.99
CA SER A 431 15.87 18.32 -19.35
C SER A 431 15.71 18.60 -17.86
N SER A 432 16.82 18.82 -17.14
CA SER A 432 16.78 19.09 -15.70
C SER A 432 16.07 20.40 -15.38
N ILE A 433 16.23 21.42 -16.23
CA ILE A 433 15.59 22.73 -16.07
C ILE A 433 14.09 22.63 -16.34
N ILE A 434 13.65 21.92 -17.38
CA ILE A 434 12.22 21.72 -17.70
C ILE A 434 11.48 21.04 -16.53
N VAL A 435 12.10 20.00 -15.94
CA VAL A 435 11.52 19.33 -14.77
C VAL A 435 11.60 20.24 -13.53
N ALA A 436 12.70 20.98 -13.35
CA ALA A 436 12.87 21.86 -12.18
C ALA A 436 11.88 23.03 -12.18
N SER A 437 11.66 23.71 -13.31
CA SER A 437 10.66 24.79 -13.41
C SER A 437 9.24 24.29 -13.14
N THR A 438 8.94 23.05 -13.53
CA THR A 438 7.63 22.44 -13.29
C THR A 438 7.46 21.94 -11.84
N ILE A 439 8.51 21.45 -11.18
CA ILE A 439 8.46 20.96 -9.79
C ILE A 439 8.50 22.11 -8.78
N HIS A 440 9.32 23.14 -9.04
CA HIS A 440 9.43 24.31 -8.18
C HIS A 440 8.31 25.33 -8.44
N ASP A 441 7.68 25.28 -9.63
CA ASP A 441 6.69 26.26 -10.09
C ASP A 441 7.30 27.68 -10.19
N GLU A 442 8.51 27.73 -10.75
CA GLU A 442 9.31 28.94 -10.92
C GLU A 442 9.90 29.00 -12.35
N PRO A 443 9.99 30.20 -12.97
CA PRO A 443 10.66 30.40 -14.25
C PRO A 443 12.10 29.89 -14.31
N SER A 444 12.51 29.38 -15.48
CA SER A 444 13.84 28.81 -15.74
C SER A 444 14.99 29.77 -15.41
N GLN A 445 14.79 31.09 -15.49
CA GLN A 445 15.81 32.09 -15.15
C GLN A 445 16.17 32.08 -13.65
N ILE A 446 15.19 31.86 -12.76
CA ILE A 446 15.33 32.01 -11.30
C ILE A 446 16.08 30.81 -10.70
N LEU A 447 15.81 29.62 -11.23
CA LEU A 447 16.40 28.36 -10.77
C LEU A 447 17.88 28.19 -11.11
N LEU A 448 18.44 29.05 -11.96
CA LEU A 448 19.84 28.97 -12.40
C LEU A 448 20.75 29.87 -11.56
N SER A 449 21.75 29.25 -10.93
CA SER A 449 22.81 29.93 -10.17
C SER A 449 23.74 30.76 -11.07
N GLY A 450 23.31 31.95 -11.47
CA GLY A 450 24.15 33.02 -12.02
C GLY A 450 24.02 33.25 -13.54
N ASN A 451 24.19 34.52 -13.92
CA ASN A 451 23.94 35.04 -15.26
C ASN A 451 24.81 34.43 -16.38
N SER A 452 25.90 33.73 -16.06
CA SER A 452 26.72 32.98 -17.02
C SER A 452 25.98 31.74 -17.55
N HIS A 453 25.30 31.00 -16.67
CA HIS A 453 24.54 29.80 -17.05
C HIS A 453 23.31 30.18 -17.87
N VAL A 454 22.57 31.21 -17.44
CA VAL A 454 21.42 31.75 -18.20
C VAL A 454 21.85 32.16 -19.62
N LYS A 455 22.99 32.86 -19.79
CA LYS A 455 23.48 33.23 -21.13
C LYS A 455 23.91 32.04 -21.98
N ARG A 456 24.61 31.06 -21.41
CA ARG A 456 25.04 29.84 -22.14
C ARG A 456 23.85 29.02 -22.59
N LEU A 457 22.92 28.76 -21.67
CA LEU A 457 21.73 27.95 -21.92
C LEU A 457 20.72 28.70 -22.80
N GLY A 458 20.58 30.02 -22.68
CA GLY A 458 19.75 30.82 -23.57
C GLY A 458 20.29 30.92 -24.99
N ALA A 459 21.61 30.81 -25.18
CA ALA A 459 22.21 30.71 -26.51
C ALA A 459 22.03 29.32 -27.15
N ALA A 460 22.09 28.24 -26.35
CA ALA A 460 21.90 26.86 -26.83
C ALA A 460 20.42 26.47 -27.00
N PHE A 461 19.55 26.93 -26.10
CA PHE A 461 18.14 26.58 -25.99
C PHE A 461 17.28 27.82 -25.70
N PRO A 462 17.08 28.74 -26.68
CA PRO A 462 16.35 29.98 -26.47
C PRO A 462 14.93 29.77 -25.91
N ALA A 463 14.25 28.72 -26.37
CA ALA A 463 12.88 28.37 -25.98
C ALA A 463 12.69 28.10 -24.46
N LEU A 464 13.75 27.84 -23.69
CA LEU A 464 13.65 27.68 -22.22
C LEU A 464 13.41 29.00 -21.47
N PHE A 465 13.62 30.14 -22.14
CA PHE A 465 13.66 31.49 -21.55
C PHE A 465 12.88 32.52 -22.37
N VAL A 466 12.02 32.06 -23.29
CA VAL A 466 10.95 32.90 -23.83
C VAL A 466 9.86 32.86 -22.77
N ASP A 467 9.54 34.02 -22.20
CA ASP A 467 8.44 34.14 -21.25
C ASP A 467 7.12 33.83 -21.98
N GLU A 468 6.20 33.10 -21.32
CA GLU A 468 4.85 32.87 -21.85
C GLU A 468 4.05 34.18 -21.67
N ASP A 469 3.94 34.97 -22.76
CA ASP A 469 3.14 36.21 -22.88
C ASP A 469 1.61 35.95 -22.84
#